data_AF-A0A0F9D8X1-F1
#
_entry.id   AF-A0A0F9D8X1-F1
#
_cell.length_a   1.000
_cell.length_b   1.000
_cell.length_c   1.000
_cell.angle_alpha   90.00
_cell.angle_beta   90.00
_cell.angle_gamma   90.00
#
_symmetry.space_group_name_H-M   'P 1'
#
loop_
_entity.id
_entity.type
_entity.pdbx_description
1 polymer ?
#
loop_
_entity_poly.entity_id
_entity_poly.type
_entity_poly.pdbx_seq_one_letter_code
_entity_poly.pdbx_strand_id
1 'polypeptide(L)'
;MDEKKSGLYLYMGKEDENLLFQHIATGTELRITSRSMQLPADTEQGKSFSFSGFVKWKGEWWLSGAQLGFGYDADLIRKEKESEESRMLFGKNPDLIRAENRQLYKSFLKFNNGNPLAFVESEEGANRFIHDFLEHHNKSLNRSARKRRKQLELDEQWMLPEHPHDIPDPEESIPGMIYCDPDAGIELVFGYNSYVPDTGNPWYEGDDDDMNHDHEAMVLLESSHISGKWMHYLVEKYDFPGLEFPGLSGHELLMYNLDFVMRFWKRKGYHS
;
A
#
# COMPACT_ATOMS: atom_id res chain seq x y z
N MET A 1 14.95 5.66 -17.44
CA MET A 1 14.36 6.95 -17.84
C MET A 1 12.98 6.93 -17.26
N ASP A 2 12.65 7.91 -16.41
CA ASP A 2 11.38 7.84 -15.67
C ASP A 2 10.20 8.05 -16.62
N GLU A 3 9.01 7.65 -16.16
CA GLU A 3 7.78 7.85 -16.92
C GLU A 3 7.49 9.34 -17.14
N LYS A 4 7.08 9.71 -18.36
CA LYS A 4 6.67 11.06 -18.71
C LYS A 4 5.38 11.44 -17.98
N LYS A 5 5.40 12.53 -17.23
CA LYS A 5 4.25 13.08 -16.49
C LYS A 5 3.60 14.21 -17.30
N SER A 6 2.52 13.88 -18.02
CA SER A 6 1.77 14.82 -18.85
C SER A 6 0.51 15.29 -18.11
N GLY A 7 0.31 16.60 -18.02
CA GLY A 7 -0.82 17.16 -17.27
C GLY A 7 -0.89 18.67 -17.38
N LEU A 8 -1.82 19.27 -16.65
CA LEU A 8 -1.98 20.72 -16.56
C LEU A 8 -1.17 21.28 -15.38
N TYR A 9 -0.37 22.30 -15.63
CA TYR A 9 0.52 22.91 -14.64
C TYR A 9 0.33 24.42 -14.58
N LEU A 10 0.42 24.98 -13.37
CA LEU A 10 0.54 26.41 -13.10
C LEU A 10 2.01 26.82 -13.11
N TYR A 11 2.36 27.87 -13.84
CA TYR A 11 3.69 28.46 -13.74
C TYR A 11 3.83 29.26 -12.45
N MET A 12 4.78 28.87 -11.61
CA MET A 12 5.00 29.45 -10.28
C MET A 12 6.16 30.44 -10.22
N GLY A 13 6.93 30.59 -11.30
CA GLY A 13 8.05 31.53 -11.39
C GLY A 13 9.37 30.85 -11.78
N LYS A 14 10.48 31.54 -11.54
CA LYS A 14 11.83 31.06 -11.83
C LYS A 14 12.68 31.11 -10.55
N GLU A 15 13.44 30.05 -10.32
CA GLU A 15 14.41 29.93 -9.23
C GLU A 15 15.73 29.44 -9.85
N ASP A 16 16.77 30.27 -9.81
CA ASP A 16 18.07 30.03 -10.44
C ASP A 16 17.98 29.62 -11.93
N GLU A 17 18.48 28.44 -12.29
CA GLU A 17 18.39 27.86 -13.64
C GLU A 17 17.14 26.99 -13.84
N ASN A 18 16.16 27.08 -12.95
CA ASN A 18 14.95 26.27 -12.99
C ASN A 18 13.67 27.11 -13.11
N LEU A 19 12.71 26.58 -13.85
CA LEU A 19 11.35 27.07 -13.95
C LEU A 19 10.48 26.24 -12.99
N LEU A 20 9.72 26.91 -12.14
CA LEU A 20 8.85 26.27 -11.16
C LEU A 20 7.46 26.07 -11.74
N PHE A 21 6.97 24.84 -11.67
CA PHE A 21 5.63 24.47 -12.11
C PHE A 21 4.91 23.69 -11.02
N GLN A 22 3.63 23.96 -10.81
CA GLN A 22 2.79 23.22 -9.88
C GLN A 22 1.70 22.47 -10.64
N HIS A 23 1.63 21.16 -10.48
CA HIS A 23 0.59 20.35 -11.08
C HIS A 23 -0.78 20.67 -10.47
N ILE A 24 -1.78 20.97 -11.30
CA ILE A 24 -3.07 21.53 -10.83
C ILE A 24 -3.86 20.56 -9.95
N ALA A 25 -3.90 19.28 -10.31
CA ALA A 25 -4.72 18.30 -9.59
C ALA A 25 -4.10 17.88 -8.26
N THR A 26 -2.77 17.78 -8.18
CA THR A 26 -2.06 17.21 -7.02
C THR A 26 -1.36 18.26 -6.16
N GLY A 27 -1.12 19.46 -6.68
CA GLY A 27 -0.27 20.46 -6.05
C GLY A 27 1.23 20.12 -6.09
N THR A 28 1.63 19.06 -6.80
CA THR A 28 3.04 18.65 -6.89
C THR A 28 3.86 19.71 -7.59
N GLU A 29 4.90 20.20 -6.92
CA GLU A 29 5.83 21.18 -7.47
C GLU A 29 6.99 20.50 -8.18
N LEU A 30 7.31 20.98 -9.38
CA LEU A 30 8.41 20.52 -10.20
C LEU A 30 9.37 21.67 -10.49
N ARG A 31 10.66 21.36 -10.35
CA ARG A 31 11.77 22.23 -10.77
C ARG A 31 12.27 21.78 -12.14
N ILE A 32 11.82 22.46 -13.18
CA ILE A 32 12.13 22.14 -14.57
C ILE A 32 13.36 22.92 -15.02
N THR A 33 14.38 22.25 -15.55
CA THR A 33 15.58 22.95 -16.03
C THR A 33 15.23 23.90 -17.18
N SER A 34 15.66 25.17 -17.09
CA SER A 34 15.45 26.16 -18.15
C SER A 34 16.21 25.81 -19.44
N ARG A 35 17.12 24.84 -19.40
CA ARG A 35 17.80 24.30 -20.59
C ARG A 35 16.86 23.52 -21.51
N SER A 36 15.76 23.00 -20.97
CA SER A 36 14.80 22.18 -21.72
C SER A 36 13.64 22.98 -22.30
N MET A 37 13.47 24.24 -21.89
CA MET A 37 12.23 24.98 -22.09
C MET A 37 12.47 26.49 -22.06
N GLN A 38 11.86 27.18 -23.01
CA GLN A 38 11.73 28.65 -23.01
C GLN A 38 10.27 29.01 -22.84
N LEU A 39 10.00 30.01 -22.00
CA LEU A 39 8.64 30.46 -21.77
C LEU A 39 8.22 31.49 -22.82
N PRO A 40 6.97 31.45 -23.30
CA PRO A 40 6.38 32.55 -24.05
C PRO A 40 6.49 33.89 -23.31
N ALA A 41 6.63 34.99 -24.05
CA ALA A 41 6.85 36.33 -23.49
C ALA A 41 5.68 36.82 -22.62
N ASP A 42 4.48 36.30 -22.82
CA ASP A 42 3.25 36.59 -22.10
C ASP A 42 3.00 35.69 -20.88
N THR A 43 4.00 34.87 -20.50
CA THR A 43 3.86 33.99 -19.34
C THR A 43 3.92 34.79 -18.03
N GLU A 44 2.82 34.79 -17.28
CA GLU A 44 2.68 35.44 -15.98
C GLU A 44 2.74 34.41 -14.84
N GLN A 45 3.60 34.68 -13.86
CA GLN A 45 3.68 33.92 -12.62
C GLN A 45 2.32 33.89 -11.89
N GLY A 46 1.89 32.69 -11.50
CA GLY A 46 0.66 32.48 -10.74
C GLY A 46 -0.62 32.64 -11.55
N LYS A 47 -0.54 32.85 -12.87
CA LYS A 47 -1.71 33.01 -13.75
C LYS A 47 -1.64 32.22 -15.05
N SER A 48 -0.44 31.93 -15.55
CA SER A 48 -0.29 31.15 -16.78
C SER A 48 -0.35 29.66 -16.51
N PHE A 49 -1.26 28.99 -17.19
CA PHE A 49 -1.41 27.54 -17.17
C PHE A 49 -0.85 26.96 -18.45
N SER A 50 -0.30 25.76 -18.37
CA SER A 50 0.06 25.03 -19.56
C SER A 50 -0.13 23.54 -19.40
N PHE A 51 -0.66 22.90 -20.45
CA PHE A 51 -0.55 21.46 -20.58
C PHE A 51 0.85 21.14 -21.09
N SER A 52 1.56 20.30 -20.36
CA SER A 52 2.97 19.99 -20.64
C SER A 52 3.30 18.58 -20.20
N GLY A 53 4.32 18.01 -20.83
CA GLY A 53 4.88 16.73 -20.41
C GLY A 53 6.27 16.92 -19.83
N PHE A 54 6.50 16.43 -18.62
CA PHE A 54 7.81 16.48 -17.98
C PHE A 54 8.36 15.07 -17.75
N VAL A 55 9.66 14.89 -17.94
CA VAL A 55 10.35 13.62 -17.68
C VAL A 55 11.56 13.87 -16.80
N LYS A 56 11.78 12.99 -15.83
CA LYS A 56 12.98 13.05 -14.99
C LYS A 56 14.13 12.32 -15.68
N TRP A 57 15.21 13.03 -15.94
CA TRP A 57 16.42 12.51 -16.58
C TRP A 57 17.66 12.99 -15.83
N LYS A 58 18.50 12.03 -15.41
CA LYS A 58 19.70 12.27 -14.59
C LYS A 58 19.44 13.12 -13.34
N GLY A 59 18.28 12.92 -12.70
CA GLY A 59 17.89 13.63 -11.48
C GLY A 59 17.21 14.98 -11.69
N GLU A 60 17.19 15.51 -12.92
CA GLU A 60 16.59 16.79 -13.28
C GLU A 60 15.28 16.58 -14.05
N TRP A 61 14.33 17.51 -13.95
CA TRP A 61 13.10 17.46 -14.74
C TRP A 61 13.26 18.26 -16.04
N TRP A 62 12.92 17.62 -17.14
CA TRP A 62 13.02 18.17 -18.49
C TRP A 62 11.64 18.24 -19.15
N LEU A 63 11.39 19.28 -19.92
CA LEU A 63 10.29 19.29 -20.87
C LEU A 63 10.46 18.16 -21.90
N SER A 64 9.38 17.44 -22.16
CA SER A 64 9.30 16.36 -23.14
C SER A 64 8.06 16.55 -24.01
N GLY A 65 8.27 16.91 -25.27
CA GLY A 65 7.20 17.15 -26.26
C GLY A 65 6.78 18.62 -26.32
N ALA A 66 5.50 18.86 -26.64
CA ALA A 66 4.95 20.18 -26.83
C ALA A 66 4.38 20.76 -25.52
N GLN A 67 4.45 22.09 -25.41
CA GLN A 67 3.73 22.88 -24.42
C GLN A 67 2.53 23.53 -25.11
N LEU A 68 1.36 23.45 -24.49
CA LEU A 68 0.18 24.21 -24.88
C LEU A 68 -0.17 25.17 -23.75
N GLY A 69 -0.06 26.47 -24.01
CA GLY A 69 -0.44 27.51 -23.06
C GLY A 69 -1.95 27.73 -23.04
N PHE A 70 -2.50 27.95 -21.87
CA PHE A 70 -3.90 28.31 -21.65
C PHE A 70 -3.97 29.58 -20.82
N GLY A 71 -4.95 30.43 -21.12
CA GLY A 71 -5.39 31.46 -20.19
C GLY A 71 -6.06 30.84 -18.96
N TYR A 72 -6.33 31.65 -17.93
CA TYR A 72 -7.07 31.21 -16.76
C TYR A 72 -8.48 30.72 -17.18
N ASP A 73 -8.77 29.44 -16.90
CA ASP A 73 -10.08 28.82 -17.11
C ASP A 73 -10.48 28.05 -15.84
N ALA A 74 -11.45 28.61 -15.11
CA ALA A 74 -11.90 28.04 -13.84
C ALA A 74 -12.58 26.66 -14.00
N ASP A 75 -13.25 26.42 -15.13
CA ASP A 75 -13.93 25.15 -15.40
C ASP A 75 -12.93 24.06 -15.73
N LEU A 76 -11.91 24.38 -16.54
CA LEU A 76 -10.81 23.46 -16.81
C LEU A 76 -10.06 23.09 -15.53
N ILE A 77 -9.68 24.08 -14.71
CA ILE A 77 -8.99 23.86 -13.43
C ILE A 77 -9.83 22.98 -12.50
N ARG A 78 -11.14 23.24 -12.40
CA ARG A 78 -12.05 22.43 -11.59
C ARG A 78 -12.12 21.00 -12.09
N LYS A 79 -12.31 20.78 -13.40
CA LYS A 79 -12.34 19.44 -14.01
C LYS A 79 -11.04 18.68 -13.76
N GLU A 80 -9.90 19.35 -13.89
CA GLU A 80 -8.58 18.76 -13.66
C GLU A 80 -8.42 18.32 -12.19
N LYS A 81 -8.84 19.15 -11.23
CA LYS A 81 -8.81 18.84 -9.79
C LYS A 81 -9.77 17.71 -9.38
N GLU A 82 -10.86 17.54 -10.13
CA GLU A 82 -11.85 16.48 -9.90
C GLU A 82 -11.50 15.18 -10.64
N SER A 83 -10.60 15.24 -11.63
CA SER A 83 -10.13 14.10 -12.42
C SER A 83 -9.29 13.13 -11.57
N GLU A 84 -9.74 11.88 -11.51
CA GLU A 84 -9.04 10.81 -10.80
C GLU A 84 -7.72 10.45 -11.47
N GLU A 85 -7.70 10.39 -12.81
CA GLU A 85 -6.50 10.15 -13.61
C GLU A 85 -5.43 11.23 -13.34
N SER A 86 -5.83 12.50 -13.38
CA SER A 86 -4.91 13.62 -13.11
C SER A 86 -4.39 13.56 -11.68
N ARG A 87 -5.24 13.23 -10.69
CA ARG A 87 -4.82 13.07 -9.29
C ARG A 87 -3.84 11.92 -9.06
N MET A 88 -3.81 10.93 -9.95
CA MET A 88 -2.89 9.78 -9.88
C MET A 88 -1.60 9.99 -10.68
N LEU A 89 -1.41 11.12 -11.38
CA LEU A 89 -0.26 11.35 -12.26
C LEU A 89 1.10 11.12 -11.57
N PHE A 90 1.22 11.51 -10.30
CA PHE A 90 2.42 11.33 -9.47
C PHE A 90 2.30 10.19 -8.46
N GLY A 91 1.30 9.32 -8.61
CA GLY A 91 0.88 8.35 -7.60
C GLY A 91 0.09 9.00 -6.46
N LYS A 92 -0.53 8.19 -5.60
CA LYS A 92 -1.11 8.69 -4.34
C LYS A 92 0.02 9.23 -3.45
N ASN A 93 -0.20 10.38 -2.82
CA ASN A 93 0.75 10.94 -1.84
C ASN A 93 0.98 9.89 -0.72
N PRO A 94 2.22 9.44 -0.46
CA PRO A 94 2.51 8.45 0.58
C PRO A 94 1.97 8.81 1.97
N ASP A 95 1.92 10.10 2.31
CA ASP A 95 1.35 10.55 3.58
C ASP A 95 -0.17 10.40 3.60
N LEU A 96 -0.83 10.62 2.45
CA LEU A 96 -2.26 10.38 2.30
C LEU A 96 -2.57 8.89 2.36
N ILE A 97 -1.77 8.04 1.70
CA ILE A 97 -1.89 6.57 1.78
C ILE A 97 -1.77 6.13 3.24
N ARG A 98 -0.73 6.59 3.95
CA ARG A 98 -0.55 6.29 5.38
C ARG A 98 -1.74 6.77 6.22
N ALA A 99 -2.26 7.96 5.96
CA ALA A 99 -3.42 8.47 6.68
C ALA A 99 -4.69 7.62 6.42
N GLU A 100 -4.91 7.22 5.17
CA GLU A 100 -5.99 6.31 4.77
C GLU A 100 -5.83 4.94 5.44
N ASN A 101 -4.63 4.34 5.39
CA ASN A 101 -4.32 3.05 6.01
C ASN A 101 -4.49 3.08 7.53
N ARG A 102 -4.11 4.17 8.21
CA ARG A 102 -4.37 4.33 9.65
C ARG A 102 -5.86 4.39 9.98
N GLN A 103 -6.68 4.94 9.09
CA GLN A 103 -8.13 4.97 9.26
C GLN A 103 -8.74 3.58 9.00
N LEU A 104 -8.24 2.88 7.99
CA LEU A 104 -8.57 1.48 7.70
C LEU A 104 -8.25 0.59 8.91
N TYR A 105 -7.03 0.68 9.42
CA TYR A 105 -6.54 -0.06 10.59
C TYR A 105 -7.40 0.15 11.83
N LYS A 106 -7.76 1.40 12.16
CA LYS A 106 -8.66 1.68 13.29
C LYS A 106 -10.04 1.05 13.13
N SER A 107 -10.52 0.95 11.89
CA SER A 107 -11.80 0.30 11.59
C SER A 107 -11.67 -1.21 11.68
N PHE A 108 -10.55 -1.76 11.20
CA PHE A 108 -10.22 -3.18 11.25
C PHE A 108 -10.16 -3.66 12.69
N LEU A 109 -9.44 -2.95 13.56
CA LEU A 109 -9.40 -3.27 14.99
C LEU A 109 -10.80 -3.28 15.63
N LYS A 110 -11.69 -2.36 15.26
CA LYS A 110 -13.07 -2.36 15.80
C LYS A 110 -13.89 -3.54 15.30
N PHE A 111 -13.72 -3.88 14.02
CA PHE A 111 -14.40 -5.00 13.37
C PHE A 111 -13.91 -6.35 13.92
N ASN A 112 -12.60 -6.47 14.12
CA ASN A 112 -11.91 -7.70 14.52
C ASN A 112 -11.53 -7.72 16.00
N ASN A 113 -12.41 -7.24 16.88
CA ASN A 113 -12.29 -7.36 18.35
C ASN A 113 -10.95 -6.90 18.96
N GLY A 114 -10.36 -5.84 18.40
CA GLY A 114 -9.10 -5.26 18.84
C GLY A 114 -7.84 -5.95 18.30
N ASN A 115 -7.97 -6.98 17.46
CA ASN A 115 -6.84 -7.70 16.89
C ASN A 115 -6.56 -7.24 15.44
N PRO A 116 -5.29 -7.00 15.07
CA PRO A 116 -4.91 -6.68 13.69
C PRO A 116 -4.71 -7.92 12.82
N LEU A 117 -4.82 -9.12 13.39
CA LEU A 117 -4.72 -10.41 12.70
C LEU A 117 -6.05 -11.16 12.81
N ALA A 118 -6.55 -11.67 11.70
CA ALA A 118 -7.73 -12.53 11.64
C ALA A 118 -7.37 -13.84 10.93
N PHE A 119 -8.05 -14.92 11.30
CA PHE A 119 -7.92 -16.22 10.66
C PHE A 119 -9.21 -16.58 9.94
N VAL A 120 -9.09 -17.19 8.77
CA VAL A 120 -10.21 -17.57 7.89
C VAL A 120 -9.99 -18.99 7.37
N GLU A 121 -11.09 -19.67 7.12
CA GLU A 121 -11.13 -21.09 6.77
C GLU A 121 -10.69 -21.40 5.34
N SER A 122 -10.82 -20.43 4.43
CA SER A 122 -10.59 -20.60 2.99
C SER A 122 -10.40 -19.26 2.30
N GLU A 123 -10.13 -19.30 0.99
CA GLU A 123 -10.12 -18.12 0.13
C GLU A 123 -11.51 -17.44 0.06
N GLU A 124 -12.59 -18.23 -0.01
CA GLU A 124 -13.95 -17.70 0.07
C GLU A 124 -14.25 -17.10 1.44
N GLY A 125 -13.73 -17.71 2.51
CA GLY A 125 -13.76 -17.15 3.86
C GLY A 125 -13.06 -15.79 3.94
N ALA A 126 -11.89 -15.68 3.31
CA ALA A 126 -11.16 -14.42 3.19
C ALA A 126 -11.95 -13.35 2.42
N ASN A 127 -12.52 -13.71 1.28
CA ASN A 127 -13.35 -12.80 0.47
C ASN A 127 -14.56 -12.29 1.26
N ARG A 128 -15.27 -13.19 1.97
CA ARG A 128 -16.39 -12.80 2.85
C ARG A 128 -15.92 -11.84 3.95
N PHE A 129 -14.83 -12.17 4.62
CA PHE A 129 -14.29 -11.31 5.69
C PHE A 129 -13.93 -9.92 5.17
N ILE A 130 -13.22 -9.84 4.04
CA ILE A 130 -12.81 -8.56 3.43
C ILE A 130 -14.04 -7.76 3.01
N HIS A 131 -15.01 -8.39 2.37
CA HIS A 131 -16.26 -7.75 1.97
C HIS A 131 -17.00 -7.15 3.18
N ASP A 132 -17.21 -7.94 4.23
CA ASP A 132 -17.93 -7.50 5.43
C ASP A 132 -17.17 -6.39 6.18
N PHE A 133 -15.84 -6.49 6.22
CA PHE A 133 -14.98 -5.46 6.76
C PHE A 133 -15.09 -4.15 5.95
N LEU A 134 -15.03 -4.22 4.62
CA LEU A 134 -15.13 -3.03 3.77
C LEU A 134 -16.50 -2.38 3.89
N GLU A 135 -17.58 -3.17 4.01
CA GLU A 135 -18.91 -2.65 4.28
C GLU A 135 -18.97 -1.92 5.64
N HIS A 136 -18.39 -2.52 6.69
CA HIS A 136 -18.27 -1.89 8.01
C HIS A 136 -17.46 -0.57 7.95
N HIS A 137 -16.31 -0.59 7.29
CA HIS A 137 -15.45 0.58 7.14
C HIS A 137 -16.17 1.69 6.37
N ASN A 138 -16.83 1.36 5.27
CA ASN A 138 -17.58 2.31 4.45
C ASN A 138 -18.78 2.92 5.20
N LYS A 139 -19.45 2.16 6.08
CA LYS A 139 -20.49 2.70 6.98
C LYS A 139 -19.91 3.70 7.98
N SER A 140 -18.68 3.46 8.47
CA SER A 140 -17.98 4.37 9.40
C SER A 140 -17.53 5.67 8.75
N LEU A 141 -17.26 5.64 7.44
CA LEU A 141 -16.96 6.81 6.63
C LEU A 141 -18.27 7.50 6.26
N ASN A 142 -18.58 8.61 6.92
CA ASN A 142 -19.82 9.39 6.75
C ASN A 142 -19.93 10.06 5.35
N ARG A 143 -19.88 9.27 4.26
CA ARG A 143 -19.82 9.67 2.85
C ARG A 143 -21.23 9.79 2.26
N SER A 144 -21.41 10.63 1.23
CA SER A 144 -22.69 10.69 0.50
C SER A 144 -22.99 9.38 -0.25
N ALA A 145 -24.26 9.05 -0.45
CA ALA A 145 -24.69 7.77 -1.08
C ALA A 145 -24.08 7.52 -2.47
N ARG A 146 -23.86 8.59 -3.25
CA ARG A 146 -23.22 8.52 -4.57
C ARG A 146 -21.73 8.14 -4.51
N LYS A 147 -20.99 8.62 -3.51
CA LYS A 147 -19.59 8.22 -3.27
C LYS A 147 -19.49 6.80 -2.70
N ARG A 148 -20.48 6.35 -1.92
CA ARG A 148 -20.55 4.97 -1.42
C ARG A 148 -20.72 3.96 -2.56
N ARG A 149 -21.63 4.20 -3.50
CA ARG A 149 -21.89 3.30 -4.63
C ARG A 149 -20.67 3.13 -5.56
N LYS A 150 -19.98 4.23 -5.88
CA LYS A 150 -18.76 4.18 -6.70
C LYS A 150 -17.58 3.51 -5.99
N GLN A 151 -17.54 3.60 -4.65
CA GLN A 151 -16.52 2.90 -3.85
C GLN A 151 -16.81 1.39 -3.77
N LEU A 152 -18.08 1.00 -3.60
CA LEU A 152 -18.50 -0.42 -3.64
C LEU A 152 -18.10 -1.09 -4.97
N GLU A 153 -18.32 -0.43 -6.10
CA GLU A 153 -17.90 -0.93 -7.43
C GLU A 153 -16.37 -1.08 -7.54
N LEU A 154 -15.60 -0.23 -6.85
CA LEU A 154 -14.13 -0.36 -6.78
C LEU A 154 -13.71 -1.46 -5.80
N ASP A 155 -14.38 -1.58 -4.66
CA ASP A 155 -14.13 -2.59 -3.62
C ASP A 155 -14.41 -4.01 -4.16
N GLU A 156 -15.43 -4.19 -4.99
CA GLU A 156 -15.69 -5.43 -5.75
C GLU A 156 -14.50 -5.81 -6.66
N GLN A 157 -13.71 -4.83 -7.10
CA GLN A 157 -12.52 -5.03 -7.91
C GLN A 157 -11.29 -5.51 -7.11
N TRP A 158 -11.34 -5.39 -5.76
CA TRP A 158 -10.33 -5.93 -4.84
C TRP A 158 -10.65 -7.35 -4.36
N MET A 159 -11.82 -7.88 -4.71
CA MET A 159 -12.17 -9.27 -4.43
C MET A 159 -11.26 -10.19 -5.25
N LEU A 160 -10.84 -11.31 -4.66
CA LEU A 160 -10.10 -12.32 -5.40
C LEU A 160 -11.01 -12.87 -6.52
N PRO A 161 -10.46 -13.16 -7.72
CA PRO A 161 -11.27 -13.65 -8.83
C PRO A 161 -12.01 -14.93 -8.42
N GLU A 162 -13.34 -14.94 -8.56
CA GLU A 162 -14.14 -16.15 -8.36
C GLU A 162 -13.66 -17.22 -9.34
N HIS A 163 -13.00 -18.26 -8.83
CA HIS A 163 -12.71 -19.45 -9.62
C HIS A 163 -14.06 -20.16 -9.90
N PRO A 164 -14.42 -20.42 -11.17
CA PRO A 164 -15.69 -21.04 -11.50
C PRO A 164 -15.71 -22.48 -10.97
N HIS A 165 -16.49 -22.67 -9.91
CA HIS A 165 -17.03 -23.93 -9.41
C HIS A 165 -16.13 -25.17 -9.53
N ASP A 166 -15.21 -25.30 -8.59
CA ASP A 166 -15.09 -26.53 -7.81
C ASP A 166 -15.14 -26.06 -6.35
N ILE A 167 -16.16 -26.48 -5.59
CA ILE A 167 -16.11 -26.30 -4.13
C ILE A 167 -14.96 -27.22 -3.71
N PRO A 168 -13.83 -26.69 -3.19
CA PRO A 168 -12.77 -27.55 -2.70
C PRO A 168 -13.40 -28.46 -1.64
N ASP A 169 -13.04 -29.74 -1.64
CA ASP A 169 -13.39 -30.62 -0.53
C ASP A 169 -13.00 -29.87 0.77
N PRO A 170 -13.83 -29.82 1.84
CA PRO A 170 -13.43 -29.16 3.08
C PRO A 170 -12.07 -29.63 3.62
N GLU A 171 -11.63 -30.83 3.25
CA GLU A 171 -10.28 -31.37 3.54
C GLU A 171 -9.16 -30.76 2.67
N GLU A 172 -9.47 -30.15 1.52
CA GLU A 172 -8.54 -29.48 0.60
C GLU A 172 -8.54 -27.94 0.75
N SER A 173 -9.40 -27.38 1.60
CA SER A 173 -9.45 -25.94 1.85
C SER A 173 -8.19 -25.45 2.55
N ILE A 174 -7.46 -24.54 1.91
CA ILE A 174 -6.26 -23.93 2.49
C ILE A 174 -6.69 -22.75 3.38
N PRO A 175 -6.45 -22.80 4.70
CA PRO A 175 -6.81 -21.70 5.59
C PRO A 175 -5.92 -20.48 5.34
N GLY A 176 -6.47 -19.30 5.66
CA GLY A 176 -5.83 -18.02 5.41
C GLY A 176 -5.70 -17.15 6.67
N MET A 177 -4.82 -16.17 6.60
CA MET A 177 -4.63 -15.14 7.61
C MET A 177 -4.69 -13.76 6.96
N ILE A 178 -5.36 -12.84 7.64
CA ILE A 178 -5.56 -11.45 7.21
C ILE A 178 -4.91 -10.55 8.24
N TYR A 179 -3.88 -9.82 7.84
CA TYR A 179 -3.19 -8.85 8.70
C TYR A 179 -3.42 -7.43 8.20
N CYS A 180 -3.73 -6.51 9.11
CA CYS A 180 -3.87 -5.10 8.79
C CYS A 180 -2.71 -4.31 9.39
N ASP A 181 -1.82 -3.77 8.54
CA ASP A 181 -0.75 -2.85 8.92
C ASP A 181 -1.23 -1.40 8.84
N PRO A 182 -0.93 -0.56 9.86
CA PRO A 182 -1.34 0.84 9.86
C PRO A 182 -0.69 1.70 8.76
N ASP A 183 0.42 1.29 8.16
CA ASP A 183 1.05 2.06 7.07
C ASP A 183 0.96 1.36 5.70
N ALA A 184 0.85 0.02 5.65
CA ALA A 184 0.83 -0.76 4.41
C ALA A 184 -0.59 -1.22 3.99
N GLY A 185 -1.57 -1.26 4.91
CA GLY A 185 -2.93 -1.69 4.59
C GLY A 185 -3.17 -3.16 4.92
N ILE A 186 -3.97 -3.86 4.10
CA ILE A 186 -4.32 -5.27 4.35
C ILE A 186 -3.36 -6.18 3.58
N GLU A 187 -2.82 -7.16 4.28
CA GLU A 187 -2.03 -8.27 3.76
C GLU A 187 -2.79 -9.58 3.96
N LEU A 188 -2.66 -10.50 3.01
CA LEU A 188 -3.37 -11.79 3.00
C LEU A 188 -2.37 -12.90 2.65
N VAL A 189 -2.38 -13.98 3.43
CA VAL A 189 -1.56 -15.17 3.16
C VAL A 189 -2.34 -16.45 3.45
N PHE A 190 -2.10 -17.51 2.69
CA PHE A 190 -2.74 -18.81 2.85
C PHE A 190 -1.71 -19.91 3.12
N GLY A 191 -2.09 -20.90 3.92
CA GLY A 191 -1.28 -22.10 4.19
C GLY A 191 -0.17 -21.90 5.24
N TYR A 192 -0.22 -20.82 6.01
CA TYR A 192 0.72 -20.55 7.11
C TYR A 192 0.06 -20.53 8.49
N ASN A 193 -1.24 -20.81 8.57
CA ASN A 193 -2.01 -20.72 9.81
C ASN A 193 -1.45 -21.66 10.88
N SER A 194 -1.02 -22.86 10.52
CA SER A 194 -0.50 -23.85 11.47
C SER A 194 0.76 -23.41 12.21
N TYR A 195 1.44 -22.35 11.76
CA TYR A 195 2.69 -21.88 12.38
C TYR A 195 2.49 -20.77 13.40
N VAL A 196 1.27 -20.20 13.56
CA VAL A 196 1.05 -19.01 14.40
C VAL A 196 0.41 -19.39 15.75
N PRO A 197 1.14 -19.27 16.88
CA PRO A 197 0.64 -19.66 18.21
C PRO A 197 -0.31 -18.63 18.84
N ASP A 198 -1.40 -18.28 18.14
CA ASP A 198 -2.48 -17.43 18.68
C ASP A 198 -3.60 -18.29 19.29
N THR A 199 -4.08 -17.92 20.47
CA THR A 199 -5.18 -18.62 21.17
C THR A 199 -6.50 -18.68 20.39
N GLY A 200 -6.70 -17.77 19.44
CA GLY A 200 -7.84 -17.73 18.54
C GLY A 200 -7.59 -18.42 17.19
N ASN A 201 -6.43 -19.04 17.00
CA ASN A 201 -6.09 -19.78 15.79
C ASN A 201 -6.49 -21.26 15.94
N PRO A 202 -7.53 -21.74 15.23
CA PRO A 202 -7.96 -23.12 15.34
C PRO A 202 -7.05 -24.12 14.60
N TRP A 203 -6.07 -23.65 13.82
CA TRP A 203 -5.16 -24.49 13.05
C TRP A 203 -3.79 -24.70 13.70
N TYR A 204 -3.52 -24.03 14.82
CA TYR A 204 -2.29 -24.25 15.57
C TYR A 204 -2.49 -25.43 16.52
N GLU A 205 -1.78 -26.53 16.26
CA GLU A 205 -1.92 -27.79 17.00
C GLU A 205 -1.06 -27.84 18.27
N GLY A 206 -0.25 -26.82 18.53
CA GLY A 206 0.61 -26.73 19.71
C GLY A 206 1.95 -27.44 19.54
N ASP A 207 2.79 -27.30 20.56
CA ASP A 207 4.13 -27.90 20.60
C ASP A 207 4.03 -29.38 21.00
N ASP A 208 3.56 -30.25 20.10
CA ASP A 208 3.78 -31.68 20.29
C ASP A 208 5.29 -31.96 20.13
N ASP A 209 5.89 -32.59 21.15
CA ASP A 209 7.34 -32.85 21.32
C ASP A 209 8.01 -33.61 20.16
N ASP A 210 7.24 -34.13 19.20
CA ASP A 210 7.71 -34.92 18.05
C ASP A 210 7.83 -34.11 16.73
N MET A 211 7.40 -32.85 16.70
CA MET A 211 7.53 -31.96 15.52
C MET A 211 8.78 -31.08 15.62
N ASN A 212 9.47 -30.90 14.49
CA ASN A 212 10.73 -30.16 14.41
C ASN A 212 10.47 -28.64 14.33
N HIS A 213 10.08 -28.06 15.46
CA HIS A 213 9.63 -26.67 15.66
C HIS A 213 10.59 -25.59 15.09
N ASP A 214 11.90 -25.86 15.07
CA ASP A 214 12.92 -25.02 14.42
C ASP A 214 12.64 -24.71 12.95
N HIS A 215 11.92 -25.59 12.26
CA HIS A 215 11.60 -25.41 10.85
C HIS A 215 10.42 -24.44 10.64
N GLU A 216 9.50 -24.35 11.59
CA GLU A 216 8.21 -23.67 11.43
C GLU A 216 8.35 -22.15 11.50
N ALA A 217 9.05 -21.65 12.50
CA ALA A 217 9.31 -20.23 12.64
C ALA A 217 10.23 -19.70 11.52
N MET A 218 11.17 -20.53 11.06
CA MET A 218 12.04 -20.22 9.92
C MET A 218 11.26 -20.12 8.61
N VAL A 219 10.24 -20.96 8.40
CA VAL A 219 9.36 -20.89 7.23
C VAL A 219 8.64 -19.54 7.15
N LEU A 220 8.18 -18.97 8.27
CA LEU A 220 7.59 -17.63 8.31
C LEU A 220 8.62 -16.53 8.00
N LEU A 221 9.83 -16.65 8.55
CA LEU A 221 10.93 -15.69 8.34
C LEU A 221 11.46 -15.71 6.90
N GLU A 222 11.45 -16.85 6.23
CA GLU A 222 11.90 -16.98 4.86
C GLU A 222 10.79 -16.66 3.84
N SER A 223 9.52 -16.74 4.25
CA SER A 223 8.38 -16.55 3.36
C SER A 223 8.39 -15.18 2.68
N SER A 224 8.36 -15.15 1.35
CA SER A 224 8.17 -13.90 0.60
C SER A 224 6.76 -13.30 0.71
N HIS A 225 5.82 -14.03 1.32
CA HIS A 225 4.41 -13.63 1.39
C HIS A 225 4.05 -12.89 2.69
N ILE A 226 4.94 -12.90 3.69
CA ILE A 226 4.74 -12.20 4.96
C ILE A 226 5.67 -10.98 4.98
N SER A 227 5.12 -9.77 5.11
CA SER A 227 5.97 -8.57 5.14
C SER A 227 6.87 -8.54 6.38
N GLY A 228 7.91 -7.71 6.32
CA GLY A 228 8.77 -7.46 7.48
C GLY A 228 7.97 -6.97 8.69
N LYS A 229 6.97 -6.12 8.47
CA LYS A 229 6.13 -5.56 9.54
C LYS A 229 5.19 -6.58 10.14
N TRP A 230 4.57 -7.42 9.32
CA TRP A 230 3.77 -8.53 9.83
C TRP A 230 4.64 -9.47 10.66
N MET A 231 5.83 -9.81 10.19
CA MET A 231 6.75 -10.63 10.97
C MET A 231 7.13 -9.99 12.30
N HIS A 232 7.45 -8.68 12.31
CA HIS A 232 7.68 -7.92 13.55
C HIS A 232 6.50 -8.04 14.53
N TYR A 233 5.27 -7.86 14.05
CA TYR A 233 4.08 -8.03 14.88
C TYR A 233 3.98 -9.46 15.45
N LEU A 234 4.25 -10.48 14.64
CA LEU A 234 4.19 -11.88 15.07
C LEU A 234 5.19 -12.13 16.21
N VAL A 235 6.47 -11.81 16.03
CA VAL A 235 7.49 -12.07 17.05
C VAL A 235 7.39 -11.19 18.30
N GLU A 236 6.75 -10.01 18.21
CA GLU A 236 6.45 -9.19 19.38
C GLU A 236 5.29 -9.76 20.20
N LYS A 237 4.30 -10.36 19.53
CA LYS A 237 3.06 -10.80 20.18
C LYS A 237 3.12 -12.25 20.66
N TYR A 238 3.85 -13.10 19.97
CA TYR A 238 3.92 -14.52 20.27
C TYR A 238 5.35 -14.99 20.46
N ASP A 239 5.50 -15.98 21.33
CA ASP A 239 6.73 -16.74 21.42
C ASP A 239 6.73 -17.80 20.32
N PHE A 240 7.77 -17.83 19.51
CA PHE A 240 7.87 -18.77 18.38
C PHE A 240 8.88 -19.86 18.74
N PRO A 241 8.42 -21.11 18.90
CA PRO A 241 9.28 -22.27 19.02
C PRO A 241 10.34 -22.28 17.90
N GLY A 242 11.59 -22.52 18.26
CA GLY A 242 12.70 -22.58 17.29
C GLY A 242 13.31 -21.24 16.88
N LEU A 243 12.79 -20.12 17.37
CA LEU A 243 13.49 -18.83 17.40
C LEU A 243 14.25 -18.59 18.70
N GLU A 244 14.56 -19.68 19.41
CA GLU A 244 15.41 -19.67 20.59
C GLU A 244 16.89 -19.59 20.20
N PHE A 245 17.49 -18.41 20.35
CA PHE A 245 18.94 -18.28 20.22
C PHE A 245 19.60 -18.57 21.58
N PRO A 246 20.66 -19.41 21.63
CA PRO A 246 21.30 -19.78 22.88
C PRO A 246 21.85 -18.54 23.62
N GLY A 247 21.33 -18.30 24.84
CA GLY A 247 21.74 -17.22 25.74
C GLY A 247 20.57 -16.38 26.25
N LEU A 248 20.74 -15.72 27.41
CA LEU A 248 19.71 -14.89 28.08
C LEU A 248 19.17 -13.73 27.22
N SER A 249 19.85 -13.39 26.12
CA SER A 249 19.50 -12.29 25.21
C SER A 249 19.09 -12.77 23.82
N GLY A 250 18.78 -14.06 23.62
CA GLY A 250 18.57 -14.62 22.28
C GLY A 250 17.40 -14.00 21.53
N HIS A 251 16.24 -13.91 22.19
CA HIS A 251 15.06 -13.21 21.67
C HIS A 251 15.34 -11.71 21.45
N GLU A 252 15.97 -11.03 22.40
CA GLU A 252 16.33 -9.60 22.27
C GLU A 252 17.30 -9.36 21.10
N LEU A 253 18.23 -10.28 20.86
CA LEU A 253 19.17 -10.23 19.75
C LEU A 253 18.45 -10.45 18.43
N LEU A 254 17.51 -11.40 18.35
CA LEU A 254 16.65 -11.56 17.17
C LEU A 254 15.86 -10.28 16.92
N MET A 255 15.18 -9.73 17.92
CA MET A 255 14.38 -8.51 17.81
C MET A 255 15.22 -7.32 17.35
N TYR A 256 16.43 -7.17 17.89
CA TYR A 256 17.36 -6.11 17.50
C TYR A 256 17.88 -6.27 16.06
N ASN A 257 17.97 -7.52 15.56
CA ASN A 257 18.55 -7.83 14.25
C ASN A 257 17.51 -8.35 13.24
N LEU A 258 16.21 -8.30 13.53
CA LEU A 258 15.18 -8.94 12.71
C LEU A 258 15.18 -8.37 11.29
N ASP A 259 15.28 -7.04 11.16
CA ASP A 259 15.40 -6.37 9.85
C ASP A 259 16.64 -6.85 9.07
N PHE A 260 17.76 -7.11 9.75
CA PHE A 260 18.96 -7.68 9.10
C PHE A 260 18.75 -9.13 8.66
N VAL A 261 18.20 -9.97 9.53
CA VAL A 261 17.90 -11.39 9.25
C VAL A 261 16.94 -11.51 8.08
N MET A 262 15.88 -10.70 8.08
CA MET A 262 14.88 -10.66 7.02
C MET A 262 15.46 -10.18 5.70
N ARG A 263 16.35 -9.16 5.70
CA ARG A 263 17.08 -8.75 4.48
C ARG A 263 17.99 -9.84 3.95
N PHE A 264 18.60 -10.61 4.84
CA PHE A 264 19.51 -11.69 4.47
C PHE A 264 18.76 -12.86 3.80
N TRP A 265 17.62 -13.27 4.36
CA TRP A 265 16.84 -14.39 3.84
C TRP A 265 15.87 -13.98 2.71
N LYS A 266 15.23 -12.81 2.77
CA LYS A 266 14.31 -12.30 1.73
C LYS A 266 15.01 -11.47 0.65
N ARG A 267 16.16 -11.95 0.18
CA ARG A 267 17.06 -11.24 -0.75
C ARG A 267 16.42 -10.63 -2.00
N LYS A 268 15.29 -11.18 -2.47
CA LYS A 268 14.56 -10.71 -3.67
C LYS A 268 13.23 -10.01 -3.37
N GLY A 269 12.75 -10.04 -2.12
CA GLY A 269 11.38 -9.65 -1.75
C GLY A 269 11.28 -8.64 -0.61
N TYR A 270 12.37 -8.31 0.09
CA TYR A 270 12.30 -7.50 1.31
C TYR A 270 11.80 -6.05 1.09
N HIS A 271 12.10 -5.46 -0.06
CA HIS A 271 11.75 -4.08 -0.42
C HIS A 271 10.67 -3.99 -1.50
N SER A 272 10.13 -5.14 -1.91
CA SER A 272 9.14 -5.25 -2.98
C SER A 272 7.75 -4.85 -2.50
#